data_AF-A0A101IPT2-F1
#
_entry.id   AF-A0A101IPT2-F1
#
_cell.length_a   1.000
_cell.length_b   1.000
_cell.length_c   1.000
_cell.angle_alpha   90.00
_cell.angle_beta   90.00
_cell.angle_gamma   90.00
#
_symmetry.space_group_name_H-M   'P 1'
#
loop_
_entity.id
_entity.type
_entity.pdbx_description
1 polymer ?
#
loop_
_entity_poly.entity_id
_entity_poly.type
_entity_poly.pdbx_seq_one_letter_code
_entity_poly.pdbx_strand_id
1 'polypeptide(L)'
;MKRKTGIQVLSMLLTVLLVNMVLVPAVSAEAEATGGVDLDQYTIPNLKMDRSIETIAISGILSLQGEPDKTESGTYGIPFGSIVFHAADGITRIFDKDGDQLLSISDERSEKIPTPAGVEKPCTWVHQIPDDSRAYYRGDTIFVLDPAGELILRVINEGTASKPYPESTRGWTGHDWLESAEDYLNGITEYTAYWTVPSAPPSLEVGEMIYLFNVIQGNTPSPYLLQPVIRYNPQQQRWEGQAWGCDPDGTDLIGSTIVLNTGDTMEGRIYWDGIKNYWFVSLEDRTTGQTSEIVSDLIQPQSNHLVACALEGWYVDDNTDVRVTRGFTVCRTKHMAYP
;
A
#
# COMPACT_ATOMS: atom_id res chain seq x y z
N MET A 1 -35.76 53.62 -25.65
CA MET A 1 -35.69 55.07 -25.38
C MET A 1 -35.22 55.27 -23.94
N LYS A 2 -34.08 55.96 -23.73
CA LYS A 2 -33.53 56.54 -22.47
C LYS A 2 -33.32 55.54 -21.29
N ARG A 3 -32.12 55.07 -20.94
CA ARG A 3 -30.84 55.72 -20.53
C ARG A 3 -30.91 56.39 -19.15
N LYS A 4 -29.96 55.99 -18.27
CA LYS A 4 -29.23 56.75 -17.22
C LYS A 4 -29.32 56.12 -15.82
N THR A 5 -28.26 55.44 -15.36
CA THR A 5 -27.04 55.94 -14.67
C THR A 5 -27.29 56.54 -13.28
N GLY A 6 -26.60 55.97 -12.29
CA GLY A 6 -26.39 56.56 -10.97
C GLY A 6 -25.28 55.82 -10.22
N ILE A 7 -24.02 56.06 -10.61
CA ILE A 7 -22.85 55.90 -9.74
C ILE A 7 -22.65 57.25 -9.04
N GLN A 8 -22.42 57.25 -7.73
CA GLN A 8 -21.54 58.13 -6.94
C GLN A 8 -21.92 58.05 -5.45
N VAL A 9 -21.06 58.11 -4.42
CA VAL A 9 -19.60 58.03 -4.20
C VAL A 9 -19.41 58.30 -2.67
N LEU A 10 -18.40 57.66 -2.05
CA LEU A 10 -17.63 58.02 -0.81
C LEU A 10 -18.39 58.44 0.48
N SER A 11 -18.01 57.96 1.67
CA SER A 11 -16.75 58.28 2.39
C SER A 11 -16.62 57.37 3.64
N MET A 12 -15.54 56.62 3.84
CA MET A 12 -14.23 56.97 4.42
C MET A 12 -14.16 56.94 5.97
N LEU A 13 -13.37 56.01 6.52
CA LEU A 13 -12.49 56.17 7.70
C LEU A 13 -11.45 55.03 7.64
N LEU A 14 -10.26 55.19 7.05
CA LEU A 14 -9.05 55.95 7.43
C LEU A 14 -8.17 55.26 8.52
N THR A 15 -7.14 54.54 8.01
CA THR A 15 -5.76 54.30 8.52
C THR A 15 -5.57 53.73 9.92
N VAL A 16 -4.66 52.78 10.14
CA VAL A 16 -3.18 52.93 10.28
C VAL A 16 -2.68 51.46 10.42
N LEU A 17 -1.60 50.90 9.84
CA LEU A 17 -0.19 51.30 9.71
C LEU A 17 0.48 50.37 8.66
N LEU A 18 1.27 50.93 7.76
CA LEU A 18 2.29 50.23 6.97
C LEU A 18 3.42 49.74 7.90
N VAL A 19 4.06 48.61 7.58
CA VAL A 19 5.53 48.41 7.51
C VAL A 19 5.84 46.94 7.20
N ASN A 20 6.80 46.73 6.30
CA ASN A 20 7.40 45.48 5.81
C ASN A 20 6.68 44.74 4.66
N MET A 21 6.71 45.34 3.47
CA MET A 21 6.84 44.56 2.23
C MET A 21 8.27 44.01 2.16
N VAL A 22 8.46 42.76 2.60
CA VAL A 22 9.48 41.91 1.99
C VAL A 22 8.88 41.45 0.67
N LEU A 23 9.55 41.77 -0.44
CA LEU A 23 9.31 41.13 -1.73
C LEU A 23 9.59 39.63 -1.55
N VAL A 24 8.57 38.85 -1.24
CA VAL A 24 8.62 37.41 -1.50
C VAL A 24 8.49 37.30 -3.02
N PRO A 25 9.51 36.80 -3.74
CA PRO A 25 9.30 36.49 -5.15
C PRO A 25 8.10 35.57 -5.23
N ALA A 26 7.15 35.89 -6.11
CA ALA A 26 6.14 34.94 -6.51
C ALA A 26 6.90 33.70 -6.98
N VAL A 27 6.89 32.64 -6.18
CA VAL A 27 7.18 31.31 -6.66
C VAL A 27 6.01 31.04 -7.59
N SER A 28 6.24 31.29 -8.87
CA SER A 28 5.40 30.73 -9.92
C SER A 28 5.33 29.25 -9.58
N ALA A 29 4.12 28.72 -9.41
CA ALA A 29 3.87 27.32 -9.66
C ALA A 29 4.27 27.12 -11.12
N GLU A 30 5.55 26.87 -11.35
CA GLU A 30 6.01 26.24 -12.56
C GLU A 30 5.26 24.92 -12.58
N ALA A 31 4.48 24.74 -13.65
CA ALA A 31 3.84 23.49 -13.97
C ALA A 31 4.80 22.36 -13.62
N GLU A 32 4.44 21.52 -12.65
CA GLU A 32 5.16 20.28 -12.42
C GLU A 32 5.11 19.55 -13.74
N ALA A 33 6.24 19.60 -14.45
CA ALA A 33 6.51 18.68 -15.51
C ALA A 33 6.24 17.31 -14.93
N THR A 34 5.42 16.53 -15.64
CA THR A 34 5.38 15.07 -15.56
C THR A 34 6.74 14.50 -15.98
N GLY A 35 7.80 14.90 -15.27
CA GLY A 35 9.14 14.38 -15.41
C GLY A 35 9.19 13.08 -14.64
N GLY A 36 8.94 11.97 -15.34
CA GLY A 36 9.29 10.66 -14.80
C GLY A 36 10.73 10.67 -14.32
N VAL A 37 10.99 10.01 -13.18
CA VAL A 37 12.37 9.85 -12.68
C VAL A 37 13.17 9.08 -13.73
N ASP A 38 14.27 9.67 -14.19
CA ASP A 38 15.19 8.98 -15.10
C ASP A 38 15.96 7.91 -14.32
N LEU A 39 15.46 6.68 -14.35
CA LEU A 39 16.10 5.56 -13.68
C LEU A 39 17.38 5.08 -14.39
N ASP A 40 17.69 5.56 -15.60
CA ASP A 40 18.92 5.17 -16.34
C ASP A 40 20.19 5.73 -15.69
N GLN A 41 20.07 6.79 -14.88
CA GLN A 41 21.19 7.32 -14.12
C GLN A 41 21.70 6.34 -13.04
N TYR A 42 20.85 5.41 -12.58
CA TYR A 42 21.20 4.45 -11.53
C TYR A 42 21.70 3.13 -12.13
N THR A 43 22.95 3.13 -12.61
CA THR A 43 23.58 1.90 -13.13
C THR A 43 23.79 0.84 -12.04
N ILE A 44 23.72 -0.44 -12.44
CA ILE A 44 24.03 -1.57 -11.56
C ILE A 44 25.53 -1.86 -11.68
N PRO A 45 26.30 -1.78 -10.58
CA PRO A 45 27.72 -2.15 -10.61
C PRO A 45 27.87 -3.65 -10.87
N ASN A 46 29.07 -4.07 -11.26
CA ASN A 46 29.38 -5.49 -11.37
C ASN A 46 29.35 -6.13 -9.97
N LEU A 47 28.43 -7.08 -9.73
CA LEU A 47 28.27 -7.74 -8.44
C LEU A 47 29.37 -8.79 -8.23
N LYS A 48 30.25 -8.53 -7.28
CA LYS A 48 31.42 -9.36 -6.96
C LYS A 48 31.04 -10.36 -5.87
N MET A 49 30.72 -11.58 -6.31
CA MET A 49 30.42 -12.69 -5.42
C MET A 49 31.67 -13.12 -4.63
N ASP A 50 31.57 -13.12 -3.31
CA ASP A 50 32.61 -13.65 -2.42
C ASP A 50 32.15 -14.99 -1.84
N ARG A 51 32.75 -16.07 -2.34
CA ARG A 51 32.46 -17.45 -1.89
C ARG A 51 33.01 -17.78 -0.51
N SER A 52 33.82 -16.91 0.08
CA SER A 52 34.34 -17.07 1.43
C SER A 52 33.36 -16.59 2.51
N ILE A 53 32.35 -15.78 2.12
CA ILE A 53 31.29 -15.33 3.03
C ILE A 53 30.38 -16.51 3.37
N GLU A 54 30.28 -16.82 4.67
CA GLU A 54 29.37 -17.86 5.17
C GLU A 54 27.91 -17.43 5.03
N THR A 55 27.06 -18.37 4.61
CA THR A 55 25.62 -18.18 4.56
C THR A 55 25.00 -18.32 5.96
N ILE A 56 24.49 -17.20 6.48
CA ILE A 56 23.87 -17.11 7.80
C ILE A 56 22.33 -17.15 7.70
N ALA A 57 21.69 -17.20 8.87
CA ALA A 57 20.25 -16.97 9.02
C ALA A 57 20.05 -15.78 9.97
N ILE A 58 19.01 -14.99 9.73
CA ILE A 58 18.69 -13.82 10.55
C ILE A 58 17.26 -13.93 11.11
N SER A 59 17.03 -13.30 12.27
CA SER A 59 15.75 -13.28 12.98
C SER A 59 15.16 -11.86 13.04
N GLY A 60 15.36 -11.10 11.97
CA GLY A 60 15.06 -9.67 11.96
C GLY A 60 15.03 -9.11 10.56
N ILE A 61 14.29 -8.01 10.38
CA ILE A 61 14.21 -7.31 9.08
C ILE A 61 15.53 -6.59 8.77
N LEU A 62 15.81 -6.46 7.48
CA LEU A 62 16.92 -5.63 7.00
C LEU A 62 16.54 -4.16 7.16
N SER A 63 17.41 -3.40 7.82
CA SER A 63 17.20 -1.98 8.12
C SER A 63 18.29 -1.15 7.46
N LEU A 64 17.91 -0.09 6.74
CA LEU A 64 18.86 0.83 6.14
C LEU A 64 19.50 1.72 7.20
N GLN A 65 20.82 1.73 7.26
CA GLN A 65 21.61 2.48 8.24
C GLN A 65 22.82 3.14 7.55
N GLY A 66 23.41 4.16 8.19
CA GLY A 66 24.63 4.79 7.68
C GLY A 66 25.87 3.89 7.74
N GLU A 67 25.92 2.97 8.71
CA GLU A 67 26.97 1.97 8.89
C GLU A 67 26.35 0.62 9.31
N PRO A 68 26.90 -0.53 8.87
CA PRO A 68 26.38 -1.84 9.23
C PRO A 68 26.72 -2.17 10.68
N ASP A 69 25.75 -2.05 11.58
CA ASP A 69 25.87 -2.48 12.98
C ASP A 69 24.73 -3.44 13.35
N LYS A 70 24.97 -4.31 14.35
CA LYS A 70 23.90 -5.07 15.00
C LYS A 70 23.13 -4.13 15.92
N THR A 71 21.98 -3.67 15.47
CA THR A 71 21.07 -2.88 16.31
C THR A 71 20.25 -3.77 17.25
N GLU A 72 19.58 -3.14 18.22
CA GLU A 72 18.78 -3.83 19.25
C GLU A 72 17.83 -4.89 18.65
N SER A 73 17.65 -5.97 19.41
CA SER A 73 16.89 -7.20 19.13
C SER A 73 15.93 -7.15 17.92
N GLY A 74 16.33 -7.78 16.81
CA GLY A 74 15.43 -8.08 15.68
C GLY A 74 15.62 -7.24 14.42
N THR A 75 16.73 -6.52 14.27
CA THR A 75 17.07 -5.79 13.02
C THR A 75 18.53 -6.04 12.62
N TYR A 76 18.80 -6.13 11.31
CA TYR A 76 20.15 -6.26 10.75
C TYR A 76 20.43 -5.05 9.84
N GLY A 77 21.41 -4.23 10.22
CA GLY A 77 21.78 -3.01 9.50
C GLY A 77 22.49 -3.28 8.18
N ILE A 78 22.05 -2.61 7.10
CA ILE A 78 22.72 -2.57 5.80
C ILE A 78 22.94 -1.11 5.38
N PRO A 79 24.07 -0.77 4.71
CA PRO A 79 24.38 0.61 4.37
C PRO A 79 23.41 1.20 3.33
N PHE A 80 23.20 2.52 3.35
CA PHE A 80 22.53 3.21 2.25
C PHE A 80 23.23 2.97 0.91
N GLY A 81 22.43 2.79 -0.14
CA GLY A 81 22.90 2.41 -1.48
C GLY A 81 23.19 0.92 -1.64
N SER A 82 22.91 0.10 -0.62
CA SER A 82 23.02 -1.36 -0.72
C SER A 82 22.18 -1.93 -1.86
N ILE A 83 22.64 -3.07 -2.37
CA ILE A 83 21.94 -3.87 -3.36
C ILE A 83 21.55 -5.19 -2.71
N VAL A 84 20.26 -5.40 -2.50
CA VAL A 84 19.68 -6.67 -2.08
C VAL A 84 19.42 -7.50 -3.34
N PHE A 85 20.01 -8.68 -3.43
CA PHE A 85 19.83 -9.60 -4.54
C PHE A 85 19.18 -10.89 -4.03
N HIS A 86 17.91 -11.09 -4.37
CA HIS A 86 17.19 -12.33 -4.11
C HIS A 86 17.46 -13.29 -5.24
N ALA A 87 18.33 -14.27 -4.99
CA ALA A 87 18.69 -15.25 -6.00
C ALA A 87 17.69 -16.41 -6.05
N ALA A 88 17.61 -17.07 -7.22
CA ALA A 88 16.71 -18.20 -7.42
C ALA A 88 17.06 -19.44 -6.56
N ASP A 89 18.26 -19.48 -5.97
CA ASP A 89 18.72 -20.53 -5.07
C ASP A 89 18.19 -20.40 -3.62
N GLY A 90 17.35 -19.39 -3.35
CA GLY A 90 16.81 -19.13 -2.01
C GLY A 90 17.80 -18.48 -1.06
N ILE A 91 18.90 -17.93 -1.59
CA ILE A 91 19.89 -17.15 -0.84
C ILE A 91 19.79 -15.67 -1.22
N THR A 92 19.44 -14.84 -0.26
CA THR A 92 19.53 -13.39 -0.37
C THR A 92 20.98 -12.96 -0.16
N ARG A 93 21.51 -12.15 -1.08
CA ARG A 93 22.87 -11.60 -1.03
C ARG A 93 22.79 -10.09 -0.94
N ILE A 94 23.58 -9.51 -0.06
CA ILE A 94 23.65 -8.05 0.11
C ILE A 94 24.99 -7.59 -0.42
N PHE A 95 24.98 -6.58 -1.28
CA PHE A 95 26.18 -5.90 -1.77
C PHE A 95 26.15 -4.45 -1.33
N ASP A 96 27.33 -3.85 -1.22
CA ASP A 96 27.44 -2.39 -1.10
C ASP A 96 27.12 -1.69 -2.44
N LYS A 97 27.17 -0.36 -2.41
CA LYS A 97 26.92 0.49 -3.58
C LYS A 97 27.92 0.28 -4.73
N ASP A 98 29.09 -0.29 -4.45
CA ASP A 98 30.17 -0.51 -5.43
C ASP A 98 30.15 -1.95 -5.98
N GLY A 99 29.24 -2.79 -5.48
CA GLY A 99 29.01 -4.17 -5.91
C GLY A 99 29.83 -5.20 -5.15
N ASP A 100 30.48 -4.84 -4.04
CA ASP A 100 31.20 -5.80 -3.20
C ASP A 100 30.23 -6.49 -2.23
N GLN A 101 30.30 -7.82 -2.14
CA GLN A 101 29.38 -8.60 -1.32
C GLN A 101 29.65 -8.36 0.17
N LEU A 102 28.60 -8.01 0.92
CA LEU A 102 28.62 -7.81 2.37
C LEU A 102 28.07 -9.02 3.12
N LEU A 103 26.98 -9.62 2.62
CA LEU A 103 26.26 -10.69 3.32
C LEU A 103 25.77 -11.80 2.38
N SER A 104 25.60 -12.98 2.96
CA SER A 104 24.90 -14.13 2.37
C SER A 104 23.91 -14.68 3.40
N ILE A 105 22.64 -14.73 3.05
CA ILE A 105 21.55 -15.02 3.99
C ILE A 105 20.62 -16.07 3.38
N SER A 106 20.36 -17.16 4.11
CA SER A 106 19.42 -18.20 3.69
C SER A 106 17.99 -17.76 4.00
N ASP A 107 17.14 -17.66 2.98
CA ASP A 107 15.74 -17.26 3.15
C ASP A 107 14.93 -18.35 3.86
N GLU A 108 15.24 -19.63 3.58
CA GLU A 108 14.59 -20.78 4.22
C GLU A 108 14.85 -20.82 5.73
N ARG A 109 16.10 -20.58 6.15
CA ARG A 109 16.52 -20.67 7.56
C ARG A 109 16.21 -19.41 8.37
N SER A 110 15.93 -18.30 7.71
CA SER A 110 15.64 -17.01 8.37
C SER A 110 14.19 -16.94 8.83
N GLU A 111 13.94 -16.06 9.80
CA GLU A 111 12.59 -15.83 10.34
C GLU A 111 11.62 -15.39 9.25
N LYS A 112 10.35 -15.78 9.41
CA LYS A 112 9.27 -15.38 8.51
C LYS A 112 8.47 -14.27 9.18
N ILE A 113 8.22 -13.21 8.43
CA ILE A 113 7.48 -12.03 8.86
C ILE A 113 6.11 -12.06 8.19
N PRO A 114 5.02 -12.04 8.96
CA PRO A 114 3.69 -11.84 8.42
C PRO A 114 3.60 -10.51 7.67
N THR A 115 3.12 -10.54 6.43
CA THR A 115 2.87 -9.31 5.65
C THR A 115 1.39 -8.94 5.69
N PRO A 116 1.00 -7.69 5.38
CA PRO A 116 -0.41 -7.31 5.27
C PRO A 116 -1.17 -8.08 4.18
N ALA A 117 -0.49 -8.63 3.17
CA ALA A 117 -1.09 -9.59 2.22
C ALA A 117 -1.48 -10.94 2.86
N GLY A 118 -1.14 -11.14 4.14
CA GLY A 118 -1.45 -12.33 4.92
C GLY A 118 -0.51 -13.52 4.69
N VAL A 119 0.46 -13.39 3.79
CA VAL A 119 1.50 -14.38 3.51
C VAL A 119 2.76 -14.03 4.29
N GLU A 120 3.32 -15.00 5.01
CA GLU A 120 4.62 -14.80 5.65
C GLU A 120 5.72 -14.82 4.60
N LYS A 121 6.63 -13.84 4.66
CA LYS A 121 7.80 -13.75 3.80
C LYS A 121 9.06 -13.93 4.63
N PRO A 122 10.16 -14.48 4.09
CA PRO A 122 11.45 -14.39 4.76
C PRO A 122 11.72 -12.93 5.16
N CYS A 123 12.24 -12.67 6.36
CA CYS A 123 12.53 -11.31 6.81
C CYS A 123 13.52 -10.55 5.92
N THR A 124 14.29 -11.27 5.10
CA THR A 124 15.16 -10.73 4.05
C THR A 124 14.40 -10.03 2.92
N TRP A 125 13.14 -10.37 2.69
CA TRP A 125 12.25 -9.80 1.66
C TRP A 125 11.40 -8.64 2.19
N VAL A 126 11.57 -8.29 3.46
CA VAL A 126 10.84 -7.19 4.11
C VAL A 126 11.84 -6.11 4.46
N HIS A 127 11.65 -4.94 3.87
CA HIS A 127 12.56 -3.80 4.02
C HIS A 127 11.82 -2.66 4.71
N GLN A 128 12.40 -2.16 5.81
CA GLN A 128 11.98 -0.88 6.36
C GLN A 128 12.75 0.22 5.62
N ILE A 129 12.01 1.12 4.99
CA ILE A 129 12.56 2.29 4.30
C ILE A 129 12.26 3.56 5.11
N PRO A 130 13.10 4.60 5.04
CA PRO A 130 12.83 5.88 5.68
C PRO A 130 11.52 6.50 5.19
N ASP A 131 10.87 7.30 6.03
CA ASP A 131 9.68 8.07 5.68
C ASP A 131 9.94 8.94 4.42
N ASP A 132 8.87 9.18 3.65
CA ASP A 132 8.87 9.94 2.39
C ASP A 132 9.72 9.35 1.24
N SER A 133 10.36 8.19 1.45
CA SER A 133 11.04 7.46 0.38
C SER A 133 10.05 6.91 -0.66
N ARG A 134 10.49 6.80 -1.92
CA ARG A 134 9.66 6.32 -3.03
C ARG A 134 10.29 5.11 -3.71
N ALA A 135 9.49 4.09 -3.97
CA ALA A 135 9.90 2.90 -4.72
C ALA A 135 9.51 3.04 -6.20
N TYR A 136 10.45 2.75 -7.09
CA TYR A 136 10.28 2.71 -8.54
C TYR A 136 10.64 1.34 -9.08
N TYR A 137 9.91 0.88 -10.09
CA TYR A 137 10.00 -0.49 -10.58
C TYR A 137 10.47 -0.53 -12.03
N ARG A 138 11.40 -1.45 -12.34
CA ARG A 138 11.87 -1.69 -13.71
C ARG A 138 12.26 -3.17 -13.84
N GLY A 139 11.44 -3.93 -14.54
CA GLY A 139 11.68 -5.36 -14.74
C GLY A 139 11.69 -6.12 -13.41
N ASP A 140 12.83 -6.71 -13.07
CA ASP A 140 13.08 -7.44 -11.82
C ASP A 140 13.68 -6.57 -10.70
N THR A 141 13.87 -5.27 -10.95
CA THR A 141 14.59 -4.37 -10.06
C THR A 141 13.66 -3.30 -9.46
N ILE A 142 13.82 -3.09 -8.16
CA ILE A 142 13.19 -2.03 -7.36
C ILE A 142 14.27 -1.01 -6.99
N PHE A 143 13.98 0.27 -7.20
CA PHE A 143 14.80 1.40 -6.81
C PHE A 143 14.08 2.18 -5.72
N VAL A 144 14.67 2.31 -4.55
CA VAL A 144 14.13 3.15 -3.47
C VAL A 144 14.96 4.42 -3.40
N LEU A 145 14.30 5.55 -3.62
CA LEU A 145 14.92 6.88 -3.57
C LEU A 145 14.43 7.65 -2.35
N ASP A 146 15.30 8.47 -1.78
CA ASP A 146 14.92 9.45 -0.77
C ASP A 146 14.21 10.67 -1.41
N PRO A 147 13.69 11.63 -0.61
CA PRO A 147 13.04 12.83 -1.13
C PRO A 147 13.95 13.75 -1.96
N ALA A 148 15.27 13.64 -1.81
CA ALA A 148 16.24 14.39 -2.61
C ALA A 148 16.54 13.71 -3.96
N GLY A 149 16.04 12.49 -4.17
CA GLY A 149 16.29 11.69 -5.37
C GLY A 149 17.55 10.83 -5.29
N GLU A 150 18.14 10.66 -4.11
CA GLU A 150 19.31 9.79 -3.93
C GLU A 150 18.88 8.32 -3.77
N LEU A 151 19.62 7.41 -4.40
CA LEU A 151 19.35 5.96 -4.31
C LEU A 151 19.77 5.43 -2.93
N ILE A 152 18.79 5.05 -2.12
CA ILE A 152 19.02 4.54 -0.76
C ILE A 152 18.98 3.02 -0.66
N LEU A 153 18.27 2.33 -1.57
CA LEU A 153 18.25 0.88 -1.65
C LEU A 153 17.92 0.43 -3.07
N ARG A 154 18.56 -0.66 -3.51
CA ARG A 154 18.17 -1.39 -4.71
C ARG A 154 17.84 -2.83 -4.35
N VAL A 155 16.74 -3.35 -4.87
CA VAL A 155 16.34 -4.76 -4.71
C VAL A 155 16.27 -5.39 -6.10
N ILE A 156 16.89 -6.55 -6.29
CA ILE A 156 16.88 -7.30 -7.55
C ILE A 156 16.32 -8.70 -7.26
N ASN A 157 15.25 -9.08 -7.97
CA ASN A 157 14.56 -10.36 -7.80
C ASN A 157 14.85 -11.31 -8.97
N GLU A 158 15.87 -12.16 -8.83
CA GLU A 158 16.19 -13.14 -9.85
C GLU A 158 15.06 -14.16 -10.02
N GLY A 159 14.56 -14.32 -11.24
CA GLY A 159 13.57 -15.34 -11.57
C GLY A 159 12.10 -14.93 -11.39
N THR A 160 11.80 -13.70 -10.97
CA THR A 160 10.40 -13.18 -10.93
C THR A 160 9.92 -12.62 -12.27
N ALA A 161 10.54 -13.00 -13.39
CA ALA A 161 10.31 -12.48 -14.74
C ALA A 161 8.91 -12.74 -15.34
N SER A 162 7.88 -13.02 -14.54
CA SER A 162 6.52 -13.34 -15.02
C SER A 162 5.39 -12.60 -14.32
N LYS A 163 5.64 -11.71 -13.36
CA LYS A 163 4.56 -10.90 -12.80
C LYS A 163 4.55 -9.56 -13.51
N PRO A 164 3.43 -9.13 -14.13
CA PRO A 164 3.26 -7.73 -14.45
C PRO A 164 3.39 -6.99 -13.12
N TYR A 165 4.53 -6.33 -12.95
CA TYR A 165 4.66 -5.31 -11.93
C TYR A 165 3.46 -4.37 -12.11
N PRO A 166 2.76 -3.96 -11.05
CA PRO A 166 1.87 -2.80 -11.20
C PRO A 166 2.76 -1.71 -11.80
N GLU A 167 2.41 -1.29 -13.02
CA GLU A 167 3.16 -0.28 -13.74
C GLU A 167 3.37 0.88 -12.78
N SER A 168 4.64 1.28 -12.64
CA SER A 168 5.06 2.44 -11.87
C SER A 168 4.06 3.58 -12.04
N THR A 169 3.61 4.14 -10.91
CA THR A 169 2.88 5.39 -10.86
C THR A 169 1.70 5.43 -11.84
N ARG A 170 0.65 4.64 -11.59
CA ARG A 170 -0.66 5.05 -12.13
C ARG A 170 -0.95 6.42 -11.56
N GLY A 171 -1.12 7.38 -12.48
CA GLY A 171 -1.40 8.76 -12.13
C GLY A 171 -2.60 8.81 -11.18
N TRP A 172 -2.46 9.66 -10.17
CA TRP A 172 -3.34 9.93 -9.03
C TRP A 172 -4.72 10.50 -9.43
N THR A 173 -5.29 10.04 -10.54
CA THR A 173 -6.50 10.61 -11.12
C THR A 173 -7.43 9.46 -11.49
N GLY A 174 -8.48 9.23 -10.71
CA GLY A 174 -9.53 8.26 -11.01
C GLY A 174 -9.91 7.32 -9.87
N HIS A 175 -9.95 6.02 -10.15
CA HIS A 175 -10.30 4.92 -9.24
C HIS A 175 -9.11 3.98 -9.13
N ASP A 176 -8.37 4.02 -8.03
CA ASP A 176 -7.18 3.18 -7.89
C ASP A 176 -6.83 2.87 -6.44
N TRP A 177 -6.07 1.78 -6.27
CA TRP A 177 -5.48 1.41 -4.99
C TRP A 177 -4.29 2.32 -4.73
N LEU A 178 -4.49 3.30 -3.84
CA LEU A 178 -3.48 4.28 -3.46
C LEU A 178 -2.32 3.62 -2.71
N GLU A 179 -2.65 2.65 -1.85
CA GLU A 179 -1.69 1.80 -1.16
C GLU A 179 -2.22 0.37 -1.14
N SER A 180 -1.40 -0.60 -1.48
CA SER A 180 -1.77 -2.00 -1.39
C SER A 180 -0.61 -2.89 -0.93
N ALA A 181 -0.97 -4.00 -0.31
CA ALA A 181 -0.08 -5.12 -0.07
C ALA A 181 -0.72 -6.37 -0.65
N GLU A 182 -0.14 -6.90 -1.72
CA GLU A 182 -0.76 -7.92 -2.55
C GLU A 182 0.06 -9.22 -2.60
N ASP A 183 -0.62 -10.35 -2.74
CA ASP A 183 0.00 -11.62 -3.14
C ASP A 183 -0.96 -12.46 -3.99
N TYR A 184 -0.43 -13.49 -4.65
CA TYR A 184 -1.20 -14.43 -5.44
C TYR A 184 -1.10 -15.83 -4.85
N LEU A 185 -2.25 -16.39 -4.49
CA LEU A 185 -2.33 -17.64 -3.73
C LEU A 185 -3.12 -18.71 -4.47
N ASN A 186 -2.66 -19.94 -4.31
CA ASN A 186 -3.38 -21.12 -4.77
C ASN A 186 -4.20 -21.72 -3.63
N GLY A 187 -5.48 -22.02 -3.89
CA GLY A 187 -6.33 -22.75 -2.95
C GLY A 187 -6.53 -22.03 -1.63
N ILE A 188 -6.60 -20.70 -1.65
CA ILE A 188 -6.98 -19.96 -0.44
C ILE A 188 -8.40 -20.34 -0.03
N THR A 189 -8.61 -20.49 1.28
CA THR A 189 -9.92 -20.80 1.86
C THR A 189 -10.33 -19.85 2.96
N GLU A 190 -9.40 -19.04 3.47
CA GLU A 190 -9.69 -18.05 4.48
C GLU A 190 -8.68 -16.91 4.40
N TYR A 191 -9.18 -15.68 4.47
CA TYR A 191 -8.39 -14.48 4.65
C TYR A 191 -9.05 -13.58 5.69
N THR A 192 -8.32 -13.30 6.76
CA THR A 192 -8.75 -12.42 7.84
C THR A 192 -7.75 -11.29 8.00
N ALA A 193 -8.23 -10.06 8.08
CA ALA A 193 -7.43 -8.90 8.41
C ALA A 193 -8.05 -8.09 9.54
N TYR A 194 -7.17 -7.46 10.32
CA TYR A 194 -7.51 -6.61 11.44
C TYR A 194 -6.94 -5.22 11.22
N TRP A 195 -7.78 -4.21 11.44
CA TRP A 195 -7.37 -2.81 11.35
C TRP A 195 -8.12 -1.95 12.37
N THR A 196 -7.58 -0.78 12.66
CA THR A 196 -8.25 0.25 13.44
C THR A 196 -8.87 1.25 12.48
N VAL A 197 -10.12 1.65 12.71
CA VAL A 197 -10.77 2.70 11.92
C VAL A 197 -9.95 3.98 12.05
N PRO A 198 -9.46 4.56 10.94
CA PRO A 198 -8.56 5.70 10.99
C PRO A 198 -9.29 6.99 11.37
N SER A 199 -8.53 8.05 11.60
CA SER A 199 -9.07 9.41 11.65
C SER A 199 -9.80 9.74 10.35
N ALA A 200 -10.79 10.63 10.41
CA ALA A 200 -11.39 11.20 9.22
C ALA A 200 -10.30 11.79 8.29
N PRO A 201 -10.47 11.68 6.96
CA PRO A 201 -9.57 12.34 6.02
C PRO A 201 -9.61 13.86 6.20
N PRO A 202 -8.49 14.55 5.96
CA PRO A 202 -8.35 15.99 6.21
C PRO A 202 -9.23 16.85 5.29
N SER A 203 -9.37 16.46 4.03
CA SER A 203 -10.25 17.03 3.02
C SER A 203 -10.76 15.91 2.12
N LEU A 204 -12.00 16.04 1.68
CA LEU A 204 -12.54 15.31 0.54
C LEU A 204 -13.46 16.25 -0.20
N GLU A 205 -13.30 16.32 -1.51
CA GLU A 205 -14.22 17.01 -2.40
C GLU A 205 -15.55 16.26 -2.56
N VAL A 206 -16.52 16.93 -3.18
CA VAL A 206 -17.84 16.33 -3.42
C VAL A 206 -17.72 15.19 -4.42
N GLY A 207 -17.97 13.97 -3.96
CA GLY A 207 -17.94 12.76 -4.78
C GLY A 207 -16.71 11.90 -4.54
N GLU A 208 -15.73 12.40 -3.79
CA GLU A 208 -14.57 11.63 -3.40
C GLU A 208 -14.90 10.66 -2.27
N MET A 209 -14.34 9.46 -2.37
CA MET A 209 -14.51 8.42 -1.36
C MET A 209 -13.17 7.74 -1.09
N ILE A 210 -12.97 7.37 0.17
CA ILE A 210 -11.83 6.55 0.59
C ILE A 210 -12.38 5.23 1.12
N TYR A 211 -11.77 4.13 0.68
CA TYR A 211 -12.08 2.77 1.11
C TYR A 211 -10.84 2.11 1.73
N LEU A 212 -11.06 1.31 2.77
CA LEU A 212 -10.04 0.46 3.36
C LEU A 212 -10.61 -0.94 3.52
N PHE A 213 -9.92 -1.95 2.96
CA PHE A 213 -10.42 -3.32 2.94
C PHE A 213 -9.29 -4.35 2.79
N ASN A 214 -9.63 -5.59 3.14
CA ASN A 214 -8.94 -6.75 2.62
C ASN A 214 -9.80 -7.45 1.57
N VAL A 215 -9.18 -8.10 0.58
CA VAL A 215 -9.89 -8.67 -0.57
C VAL A 215 -9.34 -10.04 -0.96
N ILE A 216 -10.25 -10.91 -1.41
CA ILE A 216 -9.91 -12.04 -2.29
C ILE A 216 -10.52 -11.71 -3.65
N GLN A 217 -9.68 -11.63 -4.68
CA GLN A 217 -10.10 -11.49 -6.06
C GLN A 217 -9.93 -12.83 -6.78
N GLY A 218 -11.04 -13.35 -7.31
CA GLY A 218 -11.07 -14.54 -8.15
C GLY A 218 -11.40 -14.20 -9.60
N ASN A 219 -11.01 -15.09 -10.50
CA ASN A 219 -11.35 -14.96 -11.91
C ASN A 219 -12.64 -15.73 -12.21
N THR A 220 -13.71 -14.99 -12.51
CA THR A 220 -14.77 -15.45 -13.41
C THR A 220 -14.46 -14.82 -14.80
N PRO A 221 -15.27 -14.83 -15.88
CA PRO A 221 -14.82 -14.21 -17.14
C PRO A 221 -14.32 -12.76 -16.96
N SER A 222 -14.76 -12.07 -15.90
CA SER A 222 -14.17 -10.85 -15.34
C SER A 222 -13.79 -11.02 -13.83
N PRO A 223 -12.93 -10.14 -13.27
CA PRO A 223 -12.50 -10.21 -11.87
C PRO A 223 -13.65 -9.98 -10.89
N TYR A 224 -13.88 -10.92 -9.98
CA TYR A 224 -14.89 -10.82 -8.93
C TYR A 224 -14.22 -10.60 -7.57
N LEU A 225 -14.69 -9.62 -6.80
CA LEU A 225 -14.06 -9.21 -5.53
C LEU A 225 -14.93 -9.61 -4.33
N LEU A 226 -14.34 -10.30 -3.36
CA LEU A 226 -14.91 -10.50 -2.03
C LEU A 226 -14.19 -9.57 -1.05
N GLN A 227 -14.91 -8.61 -0.44
CA GLN A 227 -14.27 -7.60 0.41
C GLN A 227 -15.14 -7.16 1.60
N PRO A 228 -14.68 -7.35 2.84
CA PRO A 228 -15.11 -6.56 3.99
C PRO A 228 -14.49 -5.16 3.88
N VAL A 229 -15.32 -4.13 3.78
CA VAL A 229 -14.86 -2.78 3.46
C VAL A 229 -15.39 -1.75 4.44
N ILE A 230 -14.52 -0.82 4.83
CA ILE A 230 -14.92 0.44 5.44
C ILE A 230 -14.75 1.57 4.44
N ARG A 231 -15.66 2.54 4.47
CA ARG A 231 -15.63 3.73 3.63
C ARG A 231 -15.87 4.98 4.45
N TYR A 232 -15.24 6.09 4.10
CA TYR A 232 -15.59 7.38 4.67
C TYR A 232 -16.70 8.02 3.84
N ASN A 233 -17.82 8.36 4.47
CA ASN A 233 -18.94 9.05 3.84
C ASN A 233 -18.81 10.56 4.10
N PRO A 234 -18.41 11.38 3.10
CA PRO A 234 -18.20 12.82 3.30
C PRO A 234 -19.51 13.58 3.55
N GLN A 235 -20.66 13.08 3.09
CA GLN A 235 -21.95 13.76 3.32
C GLN A 235 -22.38 13.66 4.79
N GLN A 236 -22.06 12.53 5.43
CA GLN A 236 -22.41 12.27 6.82
C GLN A 236 -21.23 12.46 7.78
N GLN A 237 -20.04 12.77 7.24
CA GLN A 237 -18.80 13.00 7.98
C GLN A 237 -18.48 11.86 8.95
N ARG A 238 -18.59 10.61 8.47
CA ARG A 238 -18.40 9.41 9.29
C ARG A 238 -17.92 8.21 8.49
N TRP A 239 -17.32 7.26 9.19
CA TRP A 239 -16.99 5.95 8.66
C TRP A 239 -18.22 5.02 8.65
N GLU A 240 -18.34 4.23 7.59
CA GLU A 240 -19.35 3.21 7.41
C GLU A 240 -18.68 1.89 7.02
N GLY A 241 -19.21 0.77 7.50
CA GLY A 241 -18.71 -0.56 7.19
C GLY A 241 -19.75 -1.44 6.49
N GLN A 242 -19.31 -2.25 5.53
CA GLN A 242 -20.15 -3.21 4.81
C GLN A 242 -19.34 -4.43 4.31
N ALA A 243 -19.99 -5.58 4.15
CA ALA A 243 -19.43 -6.74 3.43
C ALA A 243 -19.93 -6.73 1.98
N TRP A 244 -19.01 -6.78 1.01
CA TRP A 244 -19.30 -6.66 -0.42
C TRP A 244 -18.80 -7.87 -1.22
N GLY A 245 -19.55 -8.19 -2.27
CA GLY A 245 -19.20 -9.12 -3.33
C GLY A 245 -19.43 -8.42 -4.67
N CYS A 246 -18.36 -7.90 -5.28
CA CYS A 246 -18.46 -7.02 -6.44
C CYS A 246 -18.35 -7.81 -7.74
N ASP A 247 -19.35 -7.64 -8.61
CA ASP A 247 -19.45 -8.31 -9.90
C ASP A 247 -19.42 -7.28 -11.04
N PRO A 248 -18.33 -7.20 -11.83
CA PRO A 248 -18.29 -6.29 -12.98
C PRO A 248 -19.30 -6.69 -14.08
N ASP A 249 -19.71 -7.95 -14.15
CA ASP A 249 -20.64 -8.48 -15.16
C ASP A 249 -22.07 -8.64 -14.61
N GLY A 250 -22.28 -8.35 -13.33
CA GLY A 250 -23.48 -8.73 -12.60
C GLY A 250 -23.98 -7.65 -11.63
N THR A 251 -24.58 -8.11 -10.53
CA THR A 251 -25.08 -7.23 -9.46
C THR A 251 -24.25 -7.47 -8.22
N ASP A 252 -23.79 -6.37 -7.61
CA ASP A 252 -23.05 -6.44 -6.36
C ASP A 252 -23.92 -7.01 -5.24
N LEU A 253 -23.30 -7.88 -4.44
CA LEU A 253 -23.85 -8.34 -3.18
C LEU A 253 -23.39 -7.40 -2.07
N ILE A 254 -24.34 -6.68 -1.45
CA ILE A 254 -24.03 -5.64 -0.48
C ILE A 254 -24.73 -5.96 0.85
N GLY A 255 -23.93 -6.14 1.90
CA GLY A 255 -24.40 -6.34 3.27
C GLY A 255 -24.96 -5.06 3.91
N SER A 256 -25.52 -5.19 5.11
CA SER A 256 -26.05 -4.06 5.89
C SER A 256 -24.95 -3.04 6.24
N THR A 257 -25.28 -1.75 6.19
CA THR A 257 -24.37 -0.69 6.65
C THR A 257 -24.27 -0.65 8.16
N ILE A 258 -23.05 -0.69 8.69
CA ILE A 258 -22.74 -0.41 10.10
C ILE A 258 -22.06 0.95 10.22
N VAL A 259 -22.27 1.63 11.35
CA VAL A 259 -21.70 2.96 11.60
C VAL A 259 -20.47 2.80 12.46
N LEU A 260 -19.36 3.42 12.05
CA LEU A 260 -18.06 3.23 12.67
C LEU A 260 -17.51 4.54 13.21
N ASN A 261 -16.74 4.45 14.28
CA ASN A 261 -16.03 5.58 14.86
C ASN A 261 -14.52 5.40 14.68
N THR A 262 -13.81 6.52 14.53
CA THR A 262 -12.35 6.52 14.59
C THR A 262 -11.87 5.83 15.88
N GLY A 263 -10.94 4.89 15.73
CA GLY A 263 -10.40 4.10 16.83
C GLY A 263 -11.10 2.75 17.05
N ASP A 264 -12.23 2.49 16.39
CA ASP A 264 -12.87 1.16 16.48
C ASP A 264 -11.96 0.07 15.90
N THR A 265 -12.00 -1.12 16.50
CA THR A 265 -11.19 -2.27 16.06
C THR A 265 -12.02 -3.16 15.16
N MET A 266 -11.57 -3.36 13.93
CA MET A 266 -12.30 -4.10 12.91
C MET A 266 -11.71 -5.50 12.70
N GLU A 267 -12.57 -6.45 12.35
CA GLU A 267 -12.21 -7.73 11.75
C GLU A 267 -12.93 -7.88 10.41
N GLY A 268 -12.14 -7.91 9.33
CA GLY A 268 -12.61 -8.32 8.01
C GLY A 268 -12.25 -9.77 7.76
N ARG A 269 -13.25 -10.62 7.53
CA ARG A 269 -13.06 -12.07 7.34
C ARG A 269 -13.76 -12.55 6.09
N ILE A 270 -13.02 -13.28 5.26
CA ILE A 270 -13.49 -13.96 4.06
C ILE A 270 -13.16 -15.44 4.25
N TYR A 271 -14.14 -16.34 4.28
CA TYR A 271 -13.86 -17.77 4.44
C TYR A 271 -14.77 -18.65 3.58
N TRP A 272 -14.24 -19.77 3.13
CA TRP A 272 -14.95 -20.77 2.33
C TRP A 272 -15.62 -21.81 3.23
N ASP A 273 -16.94 -21.95 3.13
CA ASP A 273 -17.69 -23.06 3.73
C ASP A 273 -17.79 -24.21 2.71
N GLY A 274 -16.88 -25.17 2.82
CA GLY A 274 -16.84 -26.33 1.91
C GLY A 274 -17.99 -27.32 2.06
N ILE A 275 -18.82 -27.21 3.10
CA ILE A 275 -20.04 -28.03 3.23
C ILE A 275 -21.16 -27.40 2.40
N LYS A 276 -21.25 -26.07 2.43
CA LYS A 276 -22.31 -25.32 1.75
C LYS A 276 -21.93 -24.81 0.36
N ASN A 277 -20.65 -24.89 0.00
CA ASN A 277 -20.06 -24.44 -1.27
C ASN A 277 -20.25 -22.95 -1.55
N TYR A 278 -19.99 -22.10 -0.55
CA TYR A 278 -19.96 -20.66 -0.75
C TYR A 278 -18.88 -20.00 0.12
N TRP A 279 -18.50 -18.79 -0.27
CA TRP A 279 -17.76 -17.85 0.55
C TRP A 279 -18.69 -17.10 1.48
N PHE A 280 -18.26 -16.93 2.72
CA PHE A 280 -18.84 -16.02 3.68
C PHE A 280 -17.91 -14.81 3.81
N VAL A 281 -18.46 -13.61 3.65
CA VAL A 281 -17.73 -12.35 3.82
C VAL A 281 -18.37 -11.63 4.99
N SER A 282 -17.57 -11.27 5.99
CA SER A 282 -18.03 -10.56 7.17
C SER A 282 -17.11 -9.42 7.54
N LEU A 283 -17.72 -8.32 7.94
CA LEU A 283 -17.07 -7.21 8.62
C LEU A 283 -17.67 -7.11 10.03
N GLU A 284 -16.83 -7.22 11.06
CA GLU A 284 -17.21 -7.04 12.46
C GLU A 284 -16.50 -5.83 13.04
N ASP A 285 -17.27 -4.90 13.61
CA ASP A 285 -16.74 -3.94 14.57
C ASP A 285 -16.64 -4.63 15.92
N ARG A 286 -15.42 -4.99 16.32
CA ARG A 286 -15.14 -5.71 17.57
C ARG A 286 -15.26 -4.81 18.81
N THR A 287 -15.35 -3.50 18.63
CA THR A 287 -15.62 -2.56 19.72
C THR A 287 -17.10 -2.58 20.09
N THR A 288 -17.98 -2.53 19.09
CA THR A 288 -19.43 -2.40 19.31
C THR A 288 -20.20 -3.71 19.15
N GLY A 289 -19.61 -4.73 18.50
CA GLY A 289 -20.24 -5.99 18.14
C GLY A 289 -21.17 -5.91 16.93
N GLN A 290 -21.17 -4.80 16.19
CA GLN A 290 -21.96 -4.67 14.95
C GLN A 290 -21.31 -5.48 13.83
N THR A 291 -22.14 -6.10 12.98
CA THR A 291 -21.67 -6.91 11.87
C THR A 291 -22.37 -6.56 10.56
N SER A 292 -21.66 -6.79 9.45
CA SER A 292 -22.17 -6.79 8.09
C SER A 292 -21.71 -8.07 7.42
N GLU A 293 -22.63 -8.79 6.76
CA GLU A 293 -22.35 -10.13 6.23
C GLU A 293 -23.01 -10.33 4.87
N ILE A 294 -22.34 -11.08 3.99
CA ILE A 294 -22.90 -11.64 2.75
C ILE A 294 -22.40 -13.07 2.55
N VAL A 295 -23.05 -13.78 1.63
CA VAL A 295 -22.56 -15.06 1.09
C VAL A 295 -22.48 -14.98 -0.43
N SER A 296 -21.47 -15.62 -1.03
CA SER A 296 -21.29 -15.66 -2.48
C SER A 296 -20.71 -16.99 -2.93
N ASP A 297 -21.25 -17.58 -3.98
CA ASP A 297 -20.76 -18.80 -4.64
C ASP A 297 -20.13 -18.52 -6.02
N LEU A 298 -19.99 -17.24 -6.38
CA LEU A 298 -19.58 -16.80 -7.71
C LEU A 298 -18.12 -17.12 -8.04
N ILE A 299 -17.25 -17.21 -7.04
CA ILE A 299 -15.88 -17.72 -7.20
C ILE A 299 -15.67 -18.96 -6.33
N GLN A 300 -14.83 -19.87 -6.81
CA GLN A 300 -14.45 -21.11 -6.11
C GLN A 300 -13.00 -20.97 -5.58
N PRO A 301 -12.61 -21.67 -4.51
CA PRO A 301 -11.24 -21.62 -3.93
C PRO A 301 -10.20 -22.33 -4.83
N GLN A 302 -9.94 -21.73 -5.99
CA GLN A 302 -9.05 -22.22 -7.05
C GLN A 302 -7.64 -21.63 -6.96
N SER A 303 -6.80 -21.94 -7.95
CA SER A 303 -5.47 -21.37 -8.11
C SER A 303 -5.50 -19.89 -8.53
N ASN A 304 -4.44 -19.16 -8.18
CA ASN A 304 -4.15 -17.80 -8.64
C ASN A 304 -5.18 -16.74 -8.23
N HIS A 305 -5.69 -16.82 -7.00
CA HIS A 305 -6.44 -15.73 -6.39
C HIS A 305 -5.49 -14.61 -5.99
N LEU A 306 -5.83 -13.37 -6.32
CA LEU A 306 -5.17 -12.22 -5.70
C LEU A 306 -5.75 -12.04 -4.29
N VAL A 307 -4.86 -11.83 -3.34
CA VAL A 307 -5.20 -11.37 -2.00
C VAL A 307 -4.54 -10.04 -1.76
N ALA A 308 -5.26 -9.11 -1.15
CA ALA A 308 -4.68 -7.84 -0.82
C ALA A 308 -5.31 -7.21 0.42
N CYS A 309 -4.54 -6.36 1.07
CA CYS A 309 -5.08 -5.24 1.84
C CYS A 309 -4.86 -3.97 1.02
N ALA A 310 -5.88 -3.14 0.89
CA ALA A 310 -5.82 -1.94 0.06
C ALA A 310 -6.48 -0.73 0.73
N LEU A 311 -5.87 0.43 0.49
CA LEU A 311 -6.46 1.76 0.60
C LEU A 311 -6.81 2.20 -0.82
N GLU A 312 -8.08 2.41 -1.10
CA GLU A 312 -8.56 2.83 -2.42
C GLU A 312 -9.12 4.26 -2.35
N GLY A 313 -8.72 5.07 -3.32
CA GLY A 313 -9.25 6.41 -3.55
C GLY A 313 -10.18 6.40 -4.75
N TRP A 314 -11.35 7.00 -4.60
CA TRP A 314 -12.34 7.13 -5.66
C TRP A 314 -12.56 8.60 -5.95
N TYR A 315 -12.23 9.05 -7.16
CA TYR A 315 -12.21 10.45 -7.61
C TYR A 315 -11.23 11.38 -6.87
N VAL A 316 -10.33 10.83 -6.06
CA VAL A 316 -9.24 11.61 -5.43
C VAL A 316 -8.29 12.11 -6.53
N ASP A 317 -7.95 13.40 -6.49
CA ASP A 317 -7.11 14.05 -7.51
C ASP A 317 -5.74 14.55 -7.00
N ASP A 318 -5.50 14.57 -5.69
CA ASP A 318 -4.19 14.85 -5.10
C ASP A 318 -3.87 14.07 -3.79
N ASN A 319 -2.68 14.30 -3.22
CA ASN A 319 -2.20 13.63 -2.00
C ASN A 319 -2.51 14.41 -0.70
N THR A 320 -3.17 15.55 -0.79
CA THR A 320 -3.62 16.34 0.36
C THR A 320 -4.88 15.76 0.98
N ASP A 321 -5.67 15.01 0.21
CA ASP A 321 -6.92 14.37 0.65
C ASP A 321 -6.73 13.10 1.49
N VAL A 322 -5.53 12.51 1.46
CA VAL A 322 -5.26 11.22 2.07
C VAL A 322 -4.10 11.33 3.06
N ARG A 323 -4.41 11.65 4.33
CA ARG A 323 -3.51 11.43 5.47
C ARG A 323 -4.05 10.36 6.39
N VAL A 324 -3.88 9.09 6.01
CA VAL A 324 -4.27 7.97 6.87
C VAL A 324 -3.10 7.65 7.79
N THR A 325 -3.22 7.98 9.08
CA THR A 325 -2.10 7.89 10.03
C THR A 325 -1.90 6.51 10.66
N ARG A 326 -2.66 5.47 10.27
CA ARG A 326 -2.54 4.11 10.83
C ARG A 326 -2.95 3.03 9.81
N GLY A 327 -2.01 2.15 9.48
CA GLY A 327 -2.19 1.02 8.55
C GLY A 327 -2.73 -0.27 9.19
N PHE A 328 -2.90 -1.30 8.36
CA PHE A 328 -3.32 -2.65 8.75
C PHE A 328 -2.38 -3.26 9.80
N THR A 329 -2.93 -3.85 10.86
CA THR A 329 -2.12 -4.26 12.02
C THR A 329 -1.78 -5.76 12.01
N VAL A 330 -2.69 -6.63 11.56
CA VAL A 330 -2.46 -8.08 11.49
C VAL A 330 -3.31 -8.69 10.37
N CYS A 331 -2.69 -9.44 9.47
CA CYS A 331 -3.37 -10.22 8.44
C CYS A 331 -3.01 -11.70 8.57
N ARG A 332 -3.99 -12.60 8.42
CA ARG A 332 -3.83 -14.06 8.49
C ARG A 332 -4.52 -14.72 7.31
N THR A 333 -3.81 -15.57 6.58
CA THR A 333 -4.40 -16.45 5.56
C THR A 333 -4.40 -17.90 6.03
N LYS A 334 -5.33 -18.70 5.50
CA LYS A 334 -5.22 -20.17 5.52
C LYS A 334 -5.39 -20.74 4.12
N HIS A 335 -4.58 -21.75 3.84
CA HIS A 335 -4.54 -22.47 2.57
C HIS A 335 -5.17 -23.86 2.72
N MET A 336 -5.81 -24.33 1.65
CA MET A 336 -6.18 -25.73 1.50
C MET A 336 -4.91 -26.54 1.21
N ALA A 337 -4.49 -27.39 2.16
CA ALA A 337 -3.56 -28.47 1.87
C ALA A 337 -4.34 -29.55 1.09
N TYR A 338 -4.21 -29.57 -0.24
CA TYR A 338 -4.62 -30.75 -0.99
C TYR A 338 -3.62 -31.88 -0.69
N PRO A 339 -4.09 -33.10 -0.37
CA PRO A 339 -3.23 -34.26 -0.19
C PRO A 339 -2.49 -34.67 -1.48
#